data_AF-A0A1F3X985-F1
#
_entry.id   AF-A0A1F3X985-F1
#
_cell.length_a   1.000
_cell.length_b   1.000
_cell.length_c   1.000
_cell.angle_alpha   90.00
_cell.angle_beta   90.00
_cell.angle_gamma   90.00
#
_symmetry.space_group_name_H-M   'P 1'
#
loop_
_entity.id
_entity.type
_entity.pdbx_description
1 polymer ?
#
loop_
_entity_poly.entity_id
_entity_poly.type
_entity_poly.pdbx_seq_one_letter_code
_entity_poly.pdbx_strand_id
1 'polypeptide(L)' 'MKISQDDVRWLLKAQNDDPKAGTIPDFEKSRLFVLGLLEEKDGVILITRKGKETLNPWFKADAEV' A
#
# COMPACT_ATOMS: atom_id res chain seq x y z
N MET A 1 -2.13 -4.62 15.43
CA MET A 1 -2.81 -5.29 14.30
C MET A 1 -1.76 -5.90 13.38
N LYS A 2 -2.03 -7.06 12.78
CA LYS A 2 -1.17 -7.67 11.74
C LYS A 2 -1.65 -7.21 10.36
N ILE A 3 -0.71 -7.04 9.43
CA ILE A 3 -1.00 -6.77 8.02
C ILE A 3 -1.46 -8.08 7.37
N SER A 4 -2.54 -8.03 6.60
CA SER A 4 -3.09 -9.17 5.86
C SER A 4 -2.61 -9.21 4.39
N GLN A 5 -2.86 -10.32 3.70
CA GLN A 5 -2.57 -10.42 2.26
C GLN A 5 -3.41 -9.45 1.43
N ASP A 6 -4.66 -9.15 1.83
CA ASP A 6 -5.48 -8.15 1.15
C ASP A 6 -4.90 -6.75 1.27
N ASP A 7 -4.37 -6.39 2.44
CA ASP A 7 -3.70 -5.10 2.65
C ASP A 7 -2.50 -4.96 1.70
N VAL A 8 -1.71 -6.03 1.54
CA VAL A 8 -0.57 -6.09 0.59
C VAL A 8 -1.05 -5.97 -0.85
N ARG A 9 -2.10 -6.71 -1.24
CA ARG A 9 -2.66 -6.69 -2.59
C ARG A 9 -3.09 -5.29 -2.99
N TRP A 10 -3.76 -4.56 -2.10
CA TRP A 10 -4.20 -3.20 -2.37
C TRP A 10 -3.03 -2.22 -2.47
N LEU A 11 -1.99 -2.37 -1.64
CA LEU A 11 -0.78 -1.56 -1.74
C LEU A 11 -0.01 -1.81 -3.05
N LEU A 12 0.09 -3.07 -3.50
CA LEU A 12 0.67 -3.43 -4.80
C LEU A 12 -0.14 -2.81 -5.95
N LYS A 13 -1.46 -2.92 -5.87
CA LYS A 13 -2.35 -2.38 -6.90
C LYS A 13 -2.26 -0.86 -6.99
N ALA A 14 -2.22 -0.17 -5.85
CA ALA A 14 -1.93 1.26 -5.84
C ALA A 14 -0.56 1.53 -6.46
N GLN A 15 0.51 0.92 -5.99
CA GLN A 15 1.85 1.17 -6.52
C GLN A 15 1.97 1.01 -8.06
N ASN A 16 1.28 0.03 -8.64
CA ASN A 16 1.36 -0.29 -10.07
C ASN A 16 0.35 0.48 -10.94
N ASP A 17 -0.90 0.62 -10.50
CA ASP A 17 -1.97 1.19 -11.33
C ASP A 17 -2.11 2.71 -11.14
N ASP A 18 -1.81 3.23 -9.94
CA ASP A 18 -1.87 4.65 -9.64
C ASP A 18 -0.89 5.00 -8.51
N PRO A 19 0.23 5.71 -8.79
CA PRO A 19 1.16 6.12 -7.73
C PRO A 19 0.50 6.99 -6.64
N LYS A 20 -0.72 7.49 -6.88
CA LYS A 20 -1.65 8.00 -5.86
C LYS A 20 -2.64 6.89 -5.51
N ALA A 21 -2.98 6.69 -4.25
CA ALA A 21 -3.80 5.53 -3.83
C ALA A 21 -5.30 5.61 -4.23
N GLY A 22 -5.64 6.20 -5.38
CA GLY A 22 -6.99 6.42 -5.88
C GLY A 22 -7.75 5.13 -6.20
N THR A 23 -7.03 4.07 -6.60
CA THR A 23 -7.58 2.75 -6.98
C THR A 23 -8.00 1.88 -5.79
N ILE A 24 -7.70 2.30 -4.55
CA ILE A 24 -8.06 1.58 -3.33
C ILE A 24 -9.50 1.95 -2.91
N PRO A 25 -10.39 0.97 -2.62
CA PRO A 25 -11.72 1.22 -2.07
C PRO A 25 -11.67 1.97 -0.73
N ASP A 26 -12.65 2.82 -0.44
CA ASP A 26 -12.61 3.69 0.76
C ASP A 26 -12.52 2.92 2.08
N PHE A 27 -13.20 1.77 2.18
CA PHE A 27 -13.08 0.88 3.35
C PHE A 27 -11.63 0.41 3.59
N GLU A 28 -10.94 0.05 2.51
CA GLU A 28 -9.55 -0.42 2.56
C GLU A 28 -8.58 0.73 2.79
N LYS A 29 -8.85 1.92 2.22
CA LYS A 29 -8.09 3.14 2.52
C LYS A 29 -8.10 3.42 4.01
N SER A 30 -9.27 3.48 4.65
CA SER A 30 -9.38 3.75 6.09
C SER A 30 -8.54 2.77 6.92
N ARG A 31 -8.59 1.49 6.58
CA ARG A 31 -7.80 0.46 7.24
C ARG A 31 -6.30 0.66 7.03
N LEU A 32 -5.85 0.91 5.80
CA LEU A 32 -4.44 1.14 5.47
C LEU A 32 -3.90 2.43 6.11
N PHE A 33 -4.74 3.46 6.31
CA PHE A 33 -4.40 4.65 7.10
C PHE A 33 -4.19 4.31 8.58
N VAL A 34 -5.08 3.55 9.20
CA VAL A 34 -4.92 3.09 10.59
C VAL A 34 -3.65 2.26 10.78
N LEU A 35 -3.28 1.48 9.77
CA LEU A 35 -2.03 0.71 9.77
C LEU A 35 -0.78 1.57 9.49
N GLY A 36 -0.95 2.85 9.14
CA GLY A 36 0.13 3.78 8.79
C GLY A 36 0.83 3.40 7.49
N LEU A 37 0.11 2.77 6.55
CA LEU A 37 0.63 2.34 5.26
C LEU A 37 0.33 3.38 4.17
N LEU A 38 -0.72 4.17 4.35
CA LEU A 38 -1.04 5.36 3.56
C LEU A 38 -0.93 6.63 4.39
N GLU A 39 -0.66 7.75 3.72
CA GLU A 39 -0.71 9.10 4.27
C GLU A 39 -1.40 10.03 3.28
N GLU A 40 -2.02 11.10 3.79
CA GLU A 40 -2.58 12.16 2.96
C GLU A 40 -1.68 13.38 3.07
N LYS A 41 -1.26 13.89 1.91
CA LYS A 41 -0.44 15.09 1.81
C LYS A 41 -1.00 15.99 0.71
N ASP A 42 -1.36 17.21 1.09
CA ASP A 42 -1.92 18.22 0.16
C ASP A 42 -3.15 17.70 -0.63
N GLY A 43 -4.03 16.92 0.04
CA GLY A 43 -5.21 16.32 -0.57
C GLY A 43 -4.92 15.10 -1.46
N VAL A 44 -3.67 14.61 -1.47
CA VAL A 44 -3.25 13.44 -2.24
C VAL A 44 -2.91 12.29 -1.32
N ILE A 45 -3.51 11.13 -1.56
CA ILE A 45 -3.21 9.90 -0.81
C ILE A 45 -1.98 9.23 -1.42
N LEU A 46 -0.96 9.00 -0.60
CA LEU A 46 0.32 8.42 -0.97
C LEU A 46 0.63 7.17 -0.14
N ILE A 47 1.41 6.26 -0.73
CA ILE A 47 1.97 5.12 0.01
C ILE A 47 3.17 5.60 0.82
N THR A 48 3.10 5.41 2.14
CA THR A 48 4.17 5.77 3.08
C THR A 48 5.41 4.91 2.86
N ARG A 49 6.53 5.29 3.49
CA ARG A 49 7.73 4.44 3.57
C ARG A 49 7.43 3.05 4.15
N LYS A 50 6.64 2.99 5.23
CA LYS A 50 6.21 1.73 5.86
C LYS A 50 5.36 0.87 4.90
N GLY A 51 4.48 1.51 4.14
CA GLY A 51 3.72 0.87 3.07
C GLY A 51 4.62 0.22 2.04
N LYS A 52 5.65 0.92 1.56
CA LYS A 52 6.63 0.39 0.61
C LYS A 52 7.49 -0.75 1.20
N GLU A 53 7.92 -0.63 2.44
CA GLU A 53 8.69 -1.68 3.13
C GLU A 53 7.85 -2.95 3.34
N THR A 54 6.54 -2.81 3.55
CA THR A 54 5.59 -3.93 3.62
C THR A 54 5.53 -4.72 2.31
N LEU A 55 5.79 -4.06 1.17
CA LEU A 55 5.84 -4.68 -0.15
C LEU A 55 7.19 -5.35 -0.45
N ASN A 56 8.28 -4.95 0.21
CA ASN A 56 9.64 -5.40 -0.09
C ASN A 56 9.86 -6.94 -0.06
N PRO A 57 9.27 -7.71 0.89
CA PRO A 57 9.34 -9.18 0.86
C PRO A 57 8.74 -9.80 -0.40
N TRP A 58 7.79 -9.11 -1.05
CA TRP A 58 7.10 -9.57 -2.24
C TRP A 58 7.84 -9.22 -3.52
N PHE A 59 8.62 -8.13 -3.54
CA PHE A 59 9.50 -7.79 -4.66
C PHE A 59 10.78 -8.63 -4.70
N LYS A 60 11.31 -9.03 -3.55
CA LYS A 60 12.50 -9.90 -3.50
C LYS A 60 12.22 -11.31 -4.04
N ALA A 61 10.97 -11.76 -4.02
CA ALA A 61 10.58 -13.05 -4.58
C ALA A 61 10.67 -13.09 -6.13
N ASP A 62 10.55 -11.95 -6.81
CA ASP A 62 10.63 -11.84 -8.28
C ASP A 62 12.04 -11.49 -8.79
N ALA A 63 12.91 -10.94 -7.95
CA ALA A 63 14.26 -10.51 -8.34
C ALA A 63 15.34 -11.61 -8.28
N GLU A 64 15.00 -12.82 -7.81
CA GLU A 64 15.90 -13.99 -7.75
C GLU A 64 15.48 -15.11 -8.74
N VAL A 65 14.87 -14.76 -9.89
CA VAL A 65 14.51 -15.71 -10.97
C VAL A 65 15.15 -15.35 -12.30
#